data_AF-A0A960SU65-F1
#
_entry.id   AF-A0A960SU65-F1
#
_cell.length_a   1.000
_cell.length_b   1.000
_cell.length_c   1.000
_cell.angle_alpha   90.00
_cell.angle_beta   90.00
_cell.angle_gamma   90.00
#
_symmetry.space_group_name_H-M   'P 1'
#
loop_
_entity.id
_entity.type
_entity.pdbx_description
1 polymer ?
#
loop_
_entity_poly.entity_id
_entity_poly.type
_entity_poly.pdbx_seq_one_letter_code
_entity_poly.pdbx_strand_id
1 'polypeptide(L)'
;MSPGDLVALSRADQPRLEDRVLLFADGDPVAKALGVTEDERAELEREWGIVKDAVHGLQKKALHYQQRDDELWIGAEPFDGRELQSRFRESVLARLGPERGEAFLAMTKAEDAFGGWGSRSSAAYSIKYERQPDSTLLFRISEKPSPDGPAGRSWISNRIPEHIREITDELGISSEAPGS
;
A
#
# COMPACT_ATOMS: atom_id res chain seq x y z
N MET A 1 -17.89 28.72 -5.02
CA MET A 1 -16.71 28.38 -4.20
C MET A 1 -15.55 29.27 -4.64
N SER A 2 -14.68 29.71 -3.72
CA SER A 2 -13.58 30.62 -4.05
C SER A 2 -12.28 29.85 -4.34
N PRO A 3 -11.32 30.41 -5.11
CA PRO A 3 -10.01 29.80 -5.31
C PRO A 3 -9.24 29.53 -4.00
N GLY A 4 -9.48 30.33 -2.96
CA GLY A 4 -8.89 30.13 -1.63
C GLY A 4 -9.37 28.85 -0.95
N ASP A 5 -10.63 28.47 -1.15
CA ASP A 5 -11.20 27.23 -0.59
C ASP A 5 -10.57 25.99 -1.24
N LEU A 6 -10.27 26.05 -2.55
CA LEU A 6 -9.60 24.97 -3.28
C LEU A 6 -8.16 24.76 -2.81
N VAL A 7 -7.44 25.84 -2.51
CA VAL A 7 -6.07 25.80 -1.96
C VAL A 7 -6.06 25.30 -0.52
N ALA A 8 -7.06 25.63 0.28
CA ALA A 8 -7.19 25.10 1.64
C ALA A 8 -7.46 23.58 1.62
N LEU A 9 -8.28 23.11 0.66
CA LEU A 9 -8.57 21.68 0.50
C LEU A 9 -7.37 20.85 0.06
N SER A 10 -6.49 21.39 -0.81
CA SER A 10 -5.26 20.69 -1.21
C SER A 10 -4.18 20.67 -0.12
N ARG A 11 -4.27 21.60 0.85
CA ARG A 11 -3.41 21.68 2.04
C ARG A 11 -3.96 20.96 3.26
N ALA A 12 -5.24 20.58 3.25
CA ALA A 12 -5.85 19.86 4.33
C ALA A 12 -5.17 18.49 4.51
N ASP A 13 -5.07 18.06 5.76
CA ASP A 13 -4.49 16.77 6.15
C ASP A 13 -5.49 15.65 5.80
N GLN A 14 -5.67 15.42 4.51
CA GLN A 14 -6.49 14.33 4.04
C GLN A 14 -5.69 13.02 4.14
N PRO A 15 -6.34 11.89 4.51
CA PRO A 15 -5.69 10.59 4.46
C PRO A 15 -5.16 10.36 3.06
N ARG A 16 -3.93 9.83 2.96
CA ARG A 16 -3.30 9.53 1.68
C ARG A 16 -4.21 8.61 0.88
N LEU A 17 -4.28 8.82 -0.43
CA LEU A 17 -5.15 8.03 -1.30
C LEU A 17 -4.87 6.52 -1.13
N GLU A 18 -3.60 6.16 -0.95
CA GLU A 18 -3.13 4.77 -0.72
C GLU A 18 -3.85 4.07 0.43
N ASP A 19 -4.14 4.80 1.51
CA ASP A 19 -4.75 4.29 2.74
C ASP A 19 -6.28 4.22 2.66
N ARG A 20 -6.90 4.82 1.64
CA ARG A 20 -8.36 4.89 1.54
C ARG A 20 -8.94 3.63 0.92
N VAL A 21 -9.98 3.08 1.54
CA VAL A 21 -10.78 2.00 0.97
C VAL A 21 -11.63 2.51 -0.19
N LEU A 22 -12.25 3.68 -0.02
CA LEU A 22 -13.03 4.38 -1.05
C LEU A 22 -12.28 5.60 -1.55
N LEU A 23 -12.45 5.95 -2.82
CA LEU A 23 -11.86 7.15 -3.41
C LEU A 23 -12.38 8.42 -2.73
N PHE A 24 -13.68 8.44 -2.45
CA PHE A 24 -14.41 9.55 -1.83
C PHE A 24 -14.99 9.15 -0.48
N ALA A 25 -14.61 9.88 0.58
CA ALA A 25 -15.27 9.74 1.88
C ALA A 25 -16.72 10.24 1.84
N ASP A 26 -17.54 9.88 2.82
CA ASP A 26 -18.87 10.46 2.93
C ASP A 26 -18.78 11.97 3.16
N GLY A 27 -19.47 12.73 2.31
CA GLY A 27 -19.38 14.20 2.31
C GLY A 27 -18.03 14.73 1.81
N ASP A 28 -17.33 13.99 0.95
CA ASP A 28 -16.01 14.36 0.45
C ASP A 28 -15.99 15.81 -0.05
N PRO A 29 -15.17 16.68 0.57
CA PRO A 29 -15.18 18.09 0.24
C PRO A 29 -14.58 18.37 -1.14
N VAL A 30 -13.74 17.48 -1.68
CA VAL A 30 -13.23 17.56 -3.06
C VAL A 30 -14.34 17.23 -4.05
N ALA A 31 -15.09 16.15 -3.81
CA ALA A 31 -16.25 15.81 -4.65
C ALA A 31 -17.25 16.97 -4.69
N LYS A 32 -17.56 17.54 -3.52
CA LYS A 32 -18.46 18.70 -3.40
C LYS A 32 -17.90 19.94 -4.08
N ALA A 33 -16.61 20.21 -3.96
CA ALA A 33 -15.95 21.37 -4.57
C ALA A 33 -15.98 21.33 -6.10
N LEU A 34 -15.77 20.14 -6.67
CA LEU A 34 -15.72 19.92 -8.11
C LEU A 34 -17.10 19.66 -8.72
N GLY A 35 -18.14 19.61 -7.89
CA GLY A 35 -19.50 19.29 -8.33
C GLY A 35 -19.59 17.90 -8.96
N VAL A 36 -18.85 16.94 -8.40
CA VAL A 36 -18.90 15.54 -8.84
C VAL A 36 -20.29 14.99 -8.58
N THR A 37 -20.94 14.53 -9.64
CA THR A 37 -22.25 13.88 -9.59
C THR A 37 -22.14 12.48 -9.01
N GLU A 38 -23.25 11.91 -8.54
CA GLU A 38 -23.24 10.53 -8.03
C GLU A 38 -22.85 9.51 -9.11
N ASP A 39 -23.21 9.75 -10.37
CA ASP A 39 -22.83 8.90 -11.51
C ASP A 39 -21.30 8.95 -11.75
N GLU A 40 -20.72 10.16 -11.82
CA GLU A 40 -19.27 10.34 -11.93
C GLU A 40 -18.54 9.72 -10.73
N ARG A 41 -19.08 9.88 -9.52
CA ARG A 41 -18.53 9.29 -8.29
C ARG A 41 -18.49 7.76 -8.39
N ALA A 42 -19.60 7.13 -8.75
CA ALA A 42 -19.71 5.68 -8.84
C ALA A 42 -18.76 5.07 -9.88
N GLU A 43 -18.54 5.75 -11.00
CA GLU A 43 -17.59 5.31 -12.03
C GLU A 43 -16.14 5.46 -11.59
N LEU A 44 -15.78 6.59 -10.97
CA LEU A 44 -14.43 6.82 -10.46
C LEU A 44 -14.06 5.88 -9.31
N GLU A 45 -15.01 5.58 -8.41
CA GLU A 45 -14.85 4.56 -7.37
C GLU A 45 -14.59 3.17 -7.95
N ARG A 46 -15.27 2.82 -9.04
CA ARG A 46 -15.07 1.54 -9.72
C ARG A 46 -13.67 1.44 -10.31
N GLU A 47 -13.22 2.46 -11.03
CA GLU A 47 -11.85 2.48 -11.58
C GLU A 47 -10.80 2.48 -10.46
N TRP A 48 -11.06 3.21 -9.37
CA TRP A 48 -10.20 3.18 -8.19
C TRP A 48 -10.06 1.77 -7.61
N GLY A 49 -11.17 1.05 -7.46
CA GLY A 49 -11.15 -0.36 -7.02
C GLY A 49 -10.32 -1.26 -7.93
N ILE A 50 -10.51 -1.17 -9.25
CA ILE A 50 -9.73 -1.94 -10.23
C ILE A 50 -8.23 -1.65 -10.09
N VAL A 51 -7.89 -0.37 -9.92
CA VAL A 51 -6.50 0.06 -9.79
C VAL A 51 -5.89 -0.39 -8.46
N LYS A 52 -6.61 -0.29 -7.33
CA LYS A 52 -6.14 -0.84 -6.04
C LYS A 52 -5.90 -2.33 -6.12
N ASP A 53 -6.81 -3.09 -6.73
CA ASP A 53 -6.66 -4.54 -6.89
C ASP A 53 -5.44 -4.89 -7.75
N ALA A 54 -5.21 -4.14 -8.83
CA ALA A 54 -4.02 -4.31 -9.67
C ALA A 54 -2.73 -4.01 -8.90
N VAL A 55 -2.71 -2.94 -8.10
CA VAL A 55 -1.57 -2.58 -7.24
C VAL A 55 -1.32 -3.66 -6.19
N HIS A 56 -2.34 -4.13 -5.48
CA HIS A 56 -2.21 -5.22 -4.53
C HIS A 56 -1.69 -6.49 -5.23
N GLY A 57 -2.15 -6.78 -6.45
CA GLY A 57 -1.64 -7.88 -7.26
C GLY A 57 -0.16 -7.74 -7.63
N LEU A 58 0.29 -6.54 -7.97
CA LEU A 58 1.71 -6.25 -8.24
C LEU A 58 2.55 -6.34 -6.97
N GLN A 59 2.08 -5.78 -5.85
CA GLN A 59 2.72 -5.93 -4.54
C GLN A 59 2.92 -7.41 -4.20
N LYS A 60 1.88 -8.23 -4.37
CA LYS A 60 1.95 -9.68 -4.14
C LYS A 60 2.97 -10.38 -5.04
N LYS A 61 3.04 -10.00 -6.32
CA LYS A 61 4.03 -10.56 -7.26
C LYS A 61 5.46 -10.11 -6.97
N ALA A 62 5.61 -8.90 -6.43
CA ALA A 62 6.89 -8.33 -6.08
C ALA A 62 7.44 -8.92 -4.78
N LEU A 63 6.57 -9.47 -3.92
CA LEU A 63 6.97 -10.23 -2.74
C LEU A 63 7.77 -11.46 -3.16
N HIS A 64 8.90 -11.64 -2.50
CA HIS A 64 9.77 -12.79 -2.67
C HIS A 64 10.28 -13.21 -1.30
N TYR A 65 10.55 -14.50 -1.17
CA TYR A 65 11.10 -15.05 0.05
C TYR A 65 12.26 -16.00 -0.23
N GLN A 66 13.13 -16.14 0.76
CA GLN A 66 14.18 -17.15 0.80
C GLN A 66 14.12 -17.83 2.16
N GLN A 67 13.90 -19.15 2.17
CA GLN A 67 13.96 -19.96 3.38
C GLN A 67 15.25 -20.78 3.38
N ARG A 68 16.00 -20.76 4.48
CA ARG A 68 17.18 -21.59 4.73
C ARG A 68 17.14 -22.07 6.17
N ASP A 69 17.29 -23.36 6.43
CA ASP A 69 17.37 -23.97 7.76
C ASP A 69 16.48 -23.28 8.82
N ASP A 70 17.05 -22.37 9.61
CA ASP A 70 16.42 -21.63 10.71
C ASP A 70 16.04 -20.17 10.38
N GLU A 71 16.19 -19.72 9.14
CA GLU A 71 16.02 -18.33 8.69
C GLU A 71 15.04 -18.21 7.51
N LEU A 72 14.06 -17.31 7.65
CA LEU A 72 13.17 -16.87 6.58
C LEU A 72 13.43 -15.39 6.27
N TRP A 73 13.82 -15.11 5.03
CA TRP A 73 13.91 -13.76 4.50
C TRP A 73 12.69 -13.45 3.64
N ILE A 74 12.07 -12.30 3.85
CA ILE A 74 10.92 -11.81 3.08
C ILE A 74 11.24 -10.39 2.63
N GLY A 75 11.10 -10.11 1.34
CA GLY A 75 11.24 -8.77 0.76
C GLY A 75 10.22 -8.54 -0.34
N ALA A 76 10.05 -7.29 -0.77
CA ALA A 76 9.41 -6.99 -2.05
C ALA A 76 10.37 -6.18 -2.91
N GLU A 77 10.42 -6.54 -4.19
CA GLU A 77 11.09 -5.71 -5.17
C GLU A 77 10.25 -4.45 -5.45
N PRO A 78 10.88 -3.30 -5.73
CA PRO A 78 10.13 -2.17 -6.26
C PRO A 78 9.49 -2.58 -7.59
N PHE A 79 8.27 -2.10 -7.84
CA PHE A 79 7.58 -2.29 -9.12
C PHE A 79 7.19 -0.93 -9.71
N ASP A 80 7.15 -0.82 -11.04
CA ASP A 80 6.76 0.44 -11.67
C ASP A 80 5.23 0.57 -11.72
N GLY A 81 4.68 1.48 -10.91
CA GLY A 81 3.25 1.81 -10.87
C GLY A 81 2.79 2.83 -11.93
N ARG A 82 3.69 3.33 -12.80
CA ARG A 82 3.37 4.42 -13.76
C ARG A 82 2.25 4.08 -14.73
N GLU A 83 2.15 2.83 -15.16
CA GLU A 83 1.07 2.42 -16.08
C GLU A 83 -0.30 2.53 -15.40
N LEU A 84 -0.41 2.07 -14.15
CA LEU A 84 -1.63 2.17 -13.36
C LEU A 84 -1.97 3.62 -13.02
N GLN A 85 -0.95 4.44 -12.74
CA GLN A 85 -1.11 5.88 -12.56
C GLN A 85 -1.66 6.56 -13.82
N SER A 86 -1.09 6.27 -14.99
CA SER A 86 -1.54 6.84 -16.27
C SER A 86 -2.98 6.45 -16.57
N ARG A 87 -3.31 5.16 -16.40
CA ARG A 87 -4.67 4.66 -16.59
C ARG A 87 -5.68 5.33 -15.66
N PHE A 88 -5.33 5.49 -14.38
CA PHE A 88 -6.21 6.17 -13.43
C PHE A 88 -6.40 7.65 -13.80
N ARG A 89 -5.31 8.34 -14.18
CA ARG A 89 -5.35 9.72 -14.66
C ARG A 89 -6.24 9.86 -15.90
N GLU A 90 -6.07 9.02 -16.91
CA GLU A 90 -6.88 9.03 -18.13
C GLU A 90 -8.37 8.83 -17.82
N SER A 91 -8.69 7.92 -16.90
CA SER A 91 -10.07 7.67 -16.47
C SER A 91 -10.67 8.90 -15.78
N VAL A 92 -9.92 9.55 -14.88
CA VAL A 92 -10.35 10.78 -14.21
C VAL A 92 -10.63 11.89 -15.22
N LEU A 93 -9.70 12.12 -16.15
CA LEU A 93 -9.83 13.18 -17.17
C LEU A 93 -10.99 12.89 -18.14
N ALA A 94 -11.24 11.63 -18.48
CA ALA A 94 -12.36 11.24 -19.32
C ALA A 94 -13.72 11.48 -18.66
N ARG A 95 -13.83 11.29 -17.34
CA ARG A 95 -15.10 11.44 -16.61
C ARG A 95 -15.38 12.87 -16.18
N LEU A 96 -14.40 13.54 -15.58
CA LEU A 96 -14.58 14.89 -15.06
C LEU A 96 -14.32 15.96 -16.12
N GLY A 97 -13.66 15.60 -17.21
CA GLY A 97 -13.11 16.54 -18.19
C GLY A 97 -11.75 17.09 -17.74
N PRO A 98 -11.00 17.76 -18.64
CA PRO A 98 -9.62 18.16 -18.37
C PRO A 98 -9.47 19.06 -17.14
N GLU A 99 -10.23 20.15 -17.04
CA GLU A 99 -10.05 21.12 -15.95
C GLU A 99 -10.42 20.55 -14.57
N ARG A 100 -11.59 19.90 -14.46
CA ARG A 100 -12.04 19.29 -13.19
C ARG A 100 -11.20 18.07 -12.82
N GLY A 101 -10.75 17.29 -13.81
CA GLY A 101 -9.92 16.12 -13.59
C GLY A 101 -8.51 16.48 -13.10
N GLU A 102 -7.87 17.50 -13.69
CA GLU A 102 -6.58 18.01 -13.19
C GLU A 102 -6.71 18.56 -11.77
N ALA A 103 -7.78 19.30 -11.48
CA ALA A 103 -8.06 19.79 -10.14
C ALA A 103 -8.25 18.63 -9.14
N PHE A 104 -8.99 17.59 -9.54
CA PHE A 104 -9.18 16.39 -8.72
C PHE A 104 -7.85 15.71 -8.38
N LEU A 105 -7.01 15.45 -9.38
CA LEU A 105 -5.73 14.76 -9.20
C LEU A 105 -4.78 15.56 -8.30
N ALA A 106 -4.75 16.88 -8.44
CA ALA A 106 -3.95 17.77 -7.62
C ALA A 106 -4.45 17.84 -6.16
N MET A 107 -5.77 17.94 -5.95
CA MET A 107 -6.36 18.05 -4.61
C MET A 107 -6.29 16.74 -3.83
N THR A 108 -6.39 15.59 -4.52
CA THR A 108 -6.31 14.26 -3.90
C THR A 108 -4.88 13.73 -3.78
N LYS A 109 -3.90 14.43 -4.40
CA LYS A 109 -2.51 13.99 -4.50
C LYS A 109 -2.39 12.56 -5.07
N ALA A 110 -3.19 12.27 -6.10
CA ALA A 110 -3.27 10.92 -6.64
C ALA A 110 -1.90 10.39 -7.12
N GLU A 111 -1.03 11.27 -7.62
CA GLU A 111 0.32 10.91 -8.07
C GLU A 111 1.21 10.38 -6.94
N ASP A 112 1.03 10.87 -5.71
CA ASP A 112 1.80 10.42 -4.55
C ASP A 112 1.44 8.96 -4.18
N ALA A 113 0.18 8.56 -4.37
CA ALA A 113 -0.31 7.22 -4.05
C ALA A 113 0.38 6.15 -4.91
N PHE A 114 0.54 6.41 -6.21
CA PHE A 114 1.22 5.49 -7.13
C PHE A 114 2.74 5.53 -6.98
N GLY A 115 3.30 6.70 -6.67
CA GLY A 115 4.72 6.86 -6.36
C GLY A 115 5.12 6.08 -5.11
N GLY A 116 4.29 6.10 -4.05
CA GLY A 116 4.54 5.38 -2.80
C GLY A 116 4.46 3.86 -2.92
N TRP A 117 3.59 3.35 -3.79
CA TRP A 117 3.37 1.92 -3.97
C TRP A 117 4.51 1.18 -4.67
N GLY A 118 5.17 1.83 -5.63
CA GLY A 118 6.19 1.19 -6.46
C GLY A 118 7.64 1.42 -6.05
N SER A 119 7.92 2.52 -5.34
CA SER A 119 9.30 2.98 -5.09
C SER A 119 9.89 2.56 -3.75
N ARG A 120 9.06 2.16 -2.78
CA ARG A 120 9.55 1.69 -1.49
C ARG A 120 9.84 0.19 -1.60
N SER A 121 11.10 -0.20 -1.47
CA SER A 121 11.41 -1.56 -1.05
C SER A 121 10.59 -1.81 0.22
N SER A 122 9.65 -2.75 0.19
CA SER A 122 8.93 -3.09 1.40
C SER A 122 9.96 -3.56 2.42
N ALA A 123 9.74 -3.21 3.69
CA ALA A 123 10.59 -3.62 4.79
C ALA A 123 10.97 -5.10 4.63
N ALA A 124 12.27 -5.36 4.49
CA ALA A 124 12.75 -6.71 4.28
C ALA A 124 12.97 -7.36 5.65
N TYR A 125 12.26 -8.43 5.97
CA TYR A 125 12.35 -9.09 7.27
C TYR A 125 13.29 -10.29 7.18
N SER A 126 14.13 -10.47 8.20
CA SER A 126 14.80 -11.72 8.52
C SER A 126 14.19 -12.27 9.80
N ILE A 127 13.68 -13.50 9.73
CA ILE A 127 13.04 -14.19 10.85
C ILE A 127 13.88 -15.43 11.11
N LYS A 128 14.58 -15.45 12.24
CA LYS A 128 15.24 -16.65 12.76
C LYS A 128 14.37 -17.29 13.81
N TYR A 129 14.31 -18.62 13.87
CA TYR A 129 13.57 -19.32 14.92
C TYR A 129 14.45 -20.33 15.64
N GLU A 130 14.28 -20.41 16.96
CA GLU A 130 14.98 -21.35 17.83
C GLU A 130 13.95 -22.15 18.62
N ARG A 131 14.10 -23.49 18.62
CA ARG A 131 13.28 -24.37 19.44
C ARG A 131 13.88 -24.47 20.85
N GLN A 132 13.10 -24.02 21.83
CA GLN A 132 13.45 -24.12 23.24
C GLN A 132 13.28 -25.56 23.75
N PRO A 133 13.92 -25.94 24.87
CA PRO A 133 13.83 -27.29 25.45
C PRO A 133 12.40 -27.74 25.80
N ASP A 134 11.51 -26.78 26.05
CA ASP A 134 10.09 -26.99 26.35
C ASP A 134 9.22 -27.11 25.08
N SER A 135 9.83 -27.20 23.90
CA SER A 135 9.19 -27.19 22.57
C SER A 135 8.55 -25.86 22.16
N THR A 136 8.78 -24.77 22.90
CA THR A 136 8.35 -23.43 22.48
C THR A 136 9.26 -22.90 21.35
N LEU A 137 8.68 -22.24 20.35
CA LEU A 137 9.45 -21.54 19.31
C LEU A 137 9.68 -20.08 19.71
N LEU A 138 10.94 -19.65 19.61
CA LEU A 138 11.34 -18.28 19.87
C LEU A 138 11.84 -17.67 18.56
N PHE A 139 11.16 -16.63 18.09
CA PHE A 139 11.43 -15.93 16.84
C PHE A 139 12.26 -14.69 17.13
N ARG A 140 13.43 -14.59 16.51
CA ARG A 140 14.21 -13.35 16.41
C ARG A 140 13.91 -12.71 15.07
N ILE A 141 13.25 -11.58 15.09
CA ILE A 141 12.79 -10.87 13.91
C ILE A 141 13.62 -9.60 13.76
N SER A 142 14.17 -9.39 12.57
CA SER A 142 14.95 -8.23 12.20
C SER A 142 14.38 -7.64 10.92
N GLU A 143 13.85 -6.43 11.03
CA GLU A 143 13.53 -5.58 9.90
C GLU A 143 14.83 -4.99 9.35
N LYS A 144 15.13 -5.19 8.07
CA LYS A 144 16.26 -4.51 7.42
C LYS A 144 15.89 -3.05 7.17
N PRO A 145 16.81 -2.11 7.45
CA PRO A 145 16.61 -0.72 7.12
C PRO A 145 16.36 -0.58 5.62
N SER A 146 15.28 0.12 5.27
CA SER A 146 15.11 0.64 3.91
C SER A 146 16.17 1.73 3.68
N PRO A 147 16.80 1.83 2.49
CA PRO A 147 17.83 2.83 2.21
C PRO A 147 17.41 4.27 2.49
N ASP A 148 16.10 4.56 2.40
CA ASP A 148 15.51 5.88 2.67
C ASP A 148 14.60 5.90 3.93
N GLY A 149 14.65 4.83 4.75
CA GLY A 149 13.76 4.61 5.88
C GLY A 149 14.44 4.69 7.26
N PRO A 150 13.66 4.64 8.35
CA PRO A 150 14.22 4.55 9.70
C PRO A 150 15.08 3.28 9.86
N ALA A 151 16.02 3.33 10.80
CA ALA A 151 16.86 2.17 11.13
C ALA A 151 15.98 0.95 11.44
N GLY A 152 16.32 -0.17 10.81
CA GLY A 152 15.61 -1.43 10.97
C GLY A 152 15.54 -1.87 12.43
N ARG A 153 14.39 -2.40 12.84
CA ARG A 153 14.15 -2.85 14.22
C ARG A 153 14.45 -4.33 14.36
N SER A 154 15.00 -4.73 15.50
CA SER A 154 15.15 -6.14 15.86
C SER A 154 14.49 -6.41 17.20
N TRP A 155 13.69 -7.47 17.27
CA TRP A 155 13.02 -7.89 18.49
C TRP A 155 12.88 -9.41 18.55
N ILE A 156 12.55 -9.89 19.75
CA ILE A 156 12.31 -11.31 20.02
C ILE A 156 10.83 -11.47 20.37
N SER A 157 10.21 -12.51 19.84
CA SER A 157 8.79 -12.83 20.07
C SER A 157 8.60 -14.34 20.11
N ASN A 158 7.61 -14.82 20.87
CA ASN A 158 7.17 -16.22 20.85
C ASN A 158 6.13 -16.50 19.74
N ARG A 159 5.86 -15.49 18.90
CA ARG A 159 4.94 -15.57 17.74
C ARG A 159 5.39 -14.65 16.62
N ILE A 160 5.08 -15.01 15.38
CA ILE A 160 5.22 -14.11 14.23
C ILE A 160 4.15 -13.01 14.34
N PRO A 161 4.51 -11.71 14.29
CA PRO A 161 3.56 -10.60 14.31
C PRO A 161 2.55 -10.67 13.16
N GLU A 162 1.34 -10.16 13.40
CA GLU A 162 0.22 -10.28 12.46
C GLU A 162 0.53 -9.76 11.05
N HIS A 163 1.13 -8.59 10.93
CA HIS A 163 1.53 -8.03 9.63
C HIS A 163 2.56 -8.87 8.86
N ILE A 164 3.41 -9.65 9.55
CA ILE A 164 4.34 -10.58 8.91
C ILE A 164 3.61 -11.89 8.57
N ARG A 165 2.70 -12.32 9.46
CA ARG A 165 1.88 -13.52 9.26
C ARG A 165 1.00 -13.39 8.02
N GLU A 166 0.36 -12.24 7.82
CA GLU A 166 -0.40 -11.94 6.60
C GLU A 166 0.46 -12.13 5.35
N ILE A 167 1.70 -11.64 5.38
CA ILE A 167 2.65 -11.82 4.26
C ILE A 167 3.04 -13.30 4.09
N THR A 168 3.31 -14.04 5.17
CA THR A 168 3.65 -15.47 5.07
C THR A 168 2.48 -16.33 4.59
N ASP A 169 1.25 -16.02 5.03
CA ASP A 169 0.03 -16.69 4.60
C ASP A 169 -0.23 -16.42 3.10
N GLU A 170 -0.04 -15.17 2.66
CA GLU A 170 -0.14 -14.80 1.24
C GLU A 170 0.91 -15.48 0.36
N LEU A 171 2.11 -15.72 0.89
CA LEU A 171 3.18 -16.44 0.21
C LEU A 171 3.04 -17.97 0.28
N GLY A 172 2.01 -18.48 0.97
CA GLY A 172 1.81 -19.92 1.18
C GLY A 172 2.91 -20.58 1.99
N ILE A 173 3.67 -19.80 2.78
CA ILE A 173 4.72 -20.29 3.65
C ILE A 173 4.03 -20.85 4.88
N SER A 174 3.98 -22.17 5.01
CA SER A 174 3.44 -22.81 6.21
C SER A 174 4.23 -22.34 7.44
N SER A 175 3.51 -21.78 8.41
CA SER A 175 4.05 -21.42 9.73
C SER A 175 4.38 -22.63 10.59
N GLU A 176 4.08 -23.84 10.09
CA GLU A 176 4.55 -25.10 10.65
C GLU A 176 6.06 -25.20 10.40
N ALA A 177 6.83 -25.30 11.49
CA ALA A 177 8.27 -25.49 11.44
C ALA A 177 8.63 -26.58 10.41
N PRO A 178 9.62 -26.34 9.51
CA PRO A 178 9.98 -27.32 8.51
C PRO A 178 10.46 -28.59 9.18
N GLY A 179 9.78 -29.71 8.90
CA GLY A 179 10.26 -31.07 9.12
C GLY A 179 10.41 -31.50 10.59
N SER A 180 9.48 -32.34 11.04
CA SER A 180 9.79 -33.40 12.01
C SER A 180 10.69 -34.47 11.38
#